data_AF-A0AAV0AZB5-F1
#
_entry.id   AF-A0AAV0AZB5-F1
#
_cell.length_a   1.000
_cell.length_b   1.000
_cell.length_c   1.000
_cell.angle_alpha   90.00
_cell.angle_beta   90.00
_cell.angle_gamma   90.00
#
_symmetry.space_group_name_H-M   'P 1'
#
loop_
_entity.id
_entity.type
_entity.pdbx_description
1 polymer ?
#
loop_
_entity_poly.entity_id
_entity_poly.type
_entity_poly.pdbx_seq_one_letter_code
_entity_poly.pdbx_strand_id
1 'polypeptide(L)' 'VKELCNAKKIKAFCLIDNSGLHNKLKFCNHHSKTKYLDAKAKWIKDKYESNEIKIQLIRTNEMIADFLGKA' A
#
# COMPACT_ATOMS: atom_id res chain seq x y z
N VAL A 1 -34.81 1.94 -13.86
CA VAL A 1 -34.24 2.18 -12.52
C VAL A 1 -33.33 1.02 -12.12
N LYS A 2 -32.03 1.13 -12.38
CA LYS A 2 -30.96 0.49 -11.60
C LYS A 2 -29.64 0.98 -12.17
N GLU A 3 -29.20 2.12 -11.66
CA GLU A 3 -27.82 2.55 -11.74
C GLU A 3 -26.97 1.42 -11.13
N LEU A 4 -26.28 0.67 -12.00
CA LEU A 4 -25.23 -0.24 -11.58
C LEU A 4 -24.14 0.63 -10.99
N CYS A 5 -24.23 0.77 -9.67
CA CYS A 5 -23.30 1.43 -8.78
C CYS A 5 -21.88 1.32 -9.33
N ASN A 6 -21.28 2.47 -9.60
CA ASN A 6 -19.97 2.68 -10.19
C ASN A 6 -18.88 2.23 -9.19
N ALA A 7 -18.92 0.96 -8.79
CA ALA A 7 -18.05 0.38 -7.78
C ALA A 7 -16.65 0.32 -8.39
N LYS A 8 -15.85 1.34 -8.08
CA LYS A 8 -14.42 1.39 -8.36
C LYS A 8 -13.81 0.07 -7.90
N LYS A 9 -13.59 -0.86 -8.83
CA LYS A 9 -13.07 -2.18 -8.53
C LYS A 9 -11.66 -1.98 -7.98
N ILE A 10 -11.45 -2.32 -6.72
CA ILE A 10 -10.11 -2.45 -6.13
C ILE A 10 -9.38 -3.48 -7.00
N LYS A 11 -8.31 -3.06 -7.67
CA LYS A 11 -7.62 -3.90 -8.66
C LYS A 11 -6.63 -4.86 -8.00
N ALA A 12 -6.07 -4.49 -6.85
CA ALA A 12 -5.11 -5.34 -6.15
C ALA A 12 -5.10 -5.12 -4.63
N PHE A 13 -4.74 -6.17 -3.89
CA PHE A 13 -4.47 -6.14 -2.46
C PHE A 13 -2.97 -6.29 -2.23
N CYS A 14 -2.40 -5.39 -1.44
CA CYS A 14 -1.02 -5.46 -0.98
C CYS A 14 -1.01 -5.71 0.53
N LEU A 15 -0.44 -6.84 0.92
CA LEU A 15 -0.17 -7.17 2.30
C LEU A 15 1.21 -6.64 2.68
N ILE A 16 1.32 -5.97 3.80
CA ILE A 16 2.57 -5.41 4.33
C ILE A 16 2.66 -5.87 5.79
N ASP A 17 3.83 -6.23 6.29
CA ASP A 17 4.07 -6.49 7.72
C ASP A 17 4.90 -5.39 8.41
N ASN A 18 5.55 -4.54 7.61
CA ASN A 18 6.27 -3.37 8.09
C ASN A 18 5.33 -2.20 8.47
N SER A 19 5.14 -2.03 9.78
CA SER A 19 4.35 -0.93 10.36
C SER A 19 4.91 0.47 10.06
N GLY A 20 6.23 0.62 9.98
CA GLY A 20 6.87 1.89 9.62
C GLY A 20 6.56 2.33 8.20
N LEU A 21 6.55 1.38 7.25
CA LEU A 21 6.14 1.64 5.87
C LEU A 21 4.64 1.98 5.79
N HIS A 22 3.80 1.22 6.49
CA HIS A 22 2.36 1.49 6.54
C HIS A 22 2.07 2.91 7.06
N ASN A 23 2.74 3.31 8.15
CA ASN A 23 2.62 4.64 8.70
C ASN A 23 3.13 5.72 7.75
N LYS A 24 4.23 5.48 7.03
CA LYS A 24 4.76 6.43 6.05
C LYS A 24 3.81 6.66 4.87
N LEU A 25 3.15 5.59 4.40
CA LEU A 25 2.14 5.68 3.33
C LEU A 25 0.87 6.41 3.79
N LYS A 26 0.49 6.25 5.07
CA LYS A 26 -0.66 6.94 5.67
C LYS A 26 -0.39 8.41 6.01
N PHE A 27 0.79 8.71 6.53
CA PHE A 27 1.20 10.03 7.04
C PHE A 27 2.49 10.50 6.35
N CYS A 28 2.39 10.85 5.06
CA CYS A 28 3.53 11.40 4.30
C CYS A 28 3.93 12.80 4.80
N ASN A 29 4.66 12.88 5.91
CA ASN A 29 5.41 14.09 6.26
C ASN A 29 6.72 14.07 5.45
N HIS A 30 6.81 14.93 4.43
CA HIS A 30 7.99 15.08 3.59
C HIS A 30 9.19 15.52 4.45
N HIS A 31 10.19 14.65 4.60
CA HIS A 31 11.48 15.04 5.15
C HIS A 31 12.48 15.18 4.01
N SER A 32 13.14 16.33 3.90
CA SER A 32 13.99 16.70 2.74
C SER A 32 15.13 15.71 2.43
N LYS A 33 15.52 14.87 3.40
CA LYS A 33 16.54 13.81 3.25
C LYS A 33 16.04 12.52 2.57
N THR A 34 14.74 12.32 2.33
CA THR A 34 14.19 11.07 1.78
C THR A 34 13.67 11.15 0.33
N LYS A 35 14.01 12.22 -0.39
CA LYS A 35 13.46 12.61 -1.70
C LYS A 35 13.34 11.48 -2.75
N TYR A 36 14.29 10.53 -2.78
CA TYR A 36 14.25 9.39 -3.71
C TYR A 36 13.32 8.24 -3.25
N LEU A 37 13.27 7.95 -1.94
CA LEU A 37 12.27 7.00 -1.39
C LEU A 37 10.85 7.54 -1.59
N ASP A 38 10.70 8.85 -1.59
CA ASP A 38 9.42 9.52 -1.68
C ASP A 38 8.77 9.35 -3.06
N ALA A 39 9.53 9.12 -4.15
CA ALA A 39 8.94 8.87 -5.47
C ALA A 39 8.16 7.54 -5.55
N LYS A 40 8.75 6.45 -5.04
CA LYS A 40 8.06 5.14 -4.98
C LYS A 40 6.89 5.18 -4.00
N ALA A 41 7.11 5.76 -2.82
CA ALA A 41 6.04 5.90 -1.82
C ALA A 41 4.89 6.77 -2.34
N LYS A 42 5.18 7.84 -3.09
CA LYS A 42 4.18 8.69 -3.75
C LYS A 42 3.37 7.91 -4.78
N TRP A 43 4.01 7.15 -5.67
CA TRP A 43 3.28 6.33 -6.64
C TRP A 43 2.35 5.31 -5.95
N ILE A 44 2.82 4.62 -4.91
CA ILE A 44 2.00 3.69 -4.13
C ILE A 44 0.83 4.42 -3.45
N LYS A 45 1.09 5.61 -2.88
CA LYS A 45 0.07 6.45 -2.26
C LYS A 45 -0.99 6.91 -3.26
N ASP A 46 -0.58 7.41 -4.44
CA ASP A 46 -1.50 7.82 -5.51
C ASP A 46 -2.41 6.64 -5.93
N LYS A 47 -1.87 5.42 -5.97
CA LYS A 47 -2.63 4.19 -6.26
C LYS A 47 -3.56 3.78 -5.11
N TYR A 48 -3.15 4.02 -3.87
CA TYR A 48 -3.97 3.76 -2.69
C TYR A 48 -5.14 4.77 -2.59
N GLU A 49 -4.87 6.06 -2.77
CA GLU A 49 -5.89 7.13 -2.74
C GLU A 49 -6.86 7.05 -3.93
N SER A 50 -6.39 6.56 -5.08
CA SER A 50 -7.27 6.30 -6.23
C SER A 50 -8.15 5.05 -6.07
N ASN A 51 -8.04 4.32 -4.96
CA ASN A 51 -8.68 3.02 -4.70
C ASN A 51 -8.31 1.93 -5.73
N GLU A 52 -7.19 2.09 -6.43
CA GLU A 52 -6.68 1.05 -7.34
C GLU A 52 -6.05 -0.11 -6.55
N ILE A 53 -5.41 0.19 -5.41
CA ILE A 53 -4.85 -0.80 -4.50
C ILE A 53 -5.40 -0.62 -3.09
N LYS A 54 -5.51 -1.72 -2.35
CA LYS A 54 -5.78 -1.71 -0.91
C LYS A 54 -4.58 -2.25 -0.16
N ILE A 55 -4.13 -1.51 0.85
CA ILE A 55 -2.98 -1.87 1.67
C ILE A 55 -3.49 -2.35 3.03
N GLN A 56 -3.05 -3.53 3.44
CA GLN A 56 -3.38 -4.12 4.73
C GLN A 56 -2.11 -4.48 5.49
N LEU A 57 -2.00 -4.01 6.73
CA LEU A 57 -0.97 -4.43 7.65
C LEU A 57 -1.34 -5.81 8.22
N ILE A 58 -0.47 -6.79 8.08
CA ILE A 58 -0.58 -8.15 8.62
C ILE A 58 0.58 -8.42 9.57
N ARG A 59 0.49 -9.48 10.38
CA ARG A 59 1.62 -9.88 11.23
C ARG A 59 2.70 -10.55 10.37
N THR A 60 3.97 -10.44 10.77
CA THR A 60 5.09 -11.06 10.04
C THR A 60 4.94 -12.58 9.88
N ASN A 61 4.35 -13.27 10.87
CA ASN A 61 4.08 -14.71 10.76
C ASN A 61 2.97 -15.07 9.74
N GLU A 62 2.19 -14.08 9.29
CA GLU A 62 1.17 -14.24 8.24
C GLU A 62 1.71 -13.86 6.86
N MET A 63 2.94 -13.34 6.77
CA MET A 63 3.57 -12.90 5.52
C MET A 63 4.12 -14.11 4.75
N ILE A 64 3.29 -14.70 3.88
CA ILE A 64 3.69 -15.84 3.05
C ILE A 64 4.89 -15.50 2.16
N ALA A 65 5.04 -14.23 1.74
CA ALA A 65 6.18 -13.78 0.96
C ALA A 65 7.53 -13.97 1.68
N ASP A 66 7.56 -13.85 3.01
CA ASP A 66 8.77 -14.06 3.81
C ASP A 66 9.19 -15.54 3.82
N PHE A 67 8.20 -16.44 3.79
CA PHE A 67 8.44 -17.88 3.67
C PHE A 67 8.95 -18.24 2.27
N LEU A 68 8.41 -17.62 1.23
CA LEU A 68 8.78 -17.90 -0.17
C LEU A 68 10.08 -17.21 -0.63
N GLY A 69 10.45 -16.09 -0.01
CA GLY A 69 11.59 -15.27 -0.39
C GLY A 69 12.91 -15.60 0.32
N LYS A 70 12.86 -16.40 1.39
CA LYS A 70 14.06 -16.92 2.08
C LYS A 70 14.46 -18.26 1.46
N ALA A 71 15.13 -18.19 0.31
CA ALA A 71 15.89 -19.29 -0.29
C ALA A 71 17.38 -19.04 -0.14
#